data_AF-A0A151IIG1-F1
#
_entry.id   AF-A0A151IIG1-F1
#
_cell.length_a   1.000
_cell.length_b   1.000
_cell.length_c   1.000
_cell.angle_alpha   90.00
_cell.angle_beta   90.00
_cell.angle_gamma   90.00
#
_symmetry.space_group_name_H-M   'P 1'
#
loop_
_entity.id
_entity.type
_entity.pdbx_description
1 polymer ?
#
loop_
_entity_poly.entity_id
_entity_poly.type
_entity_poly.pdbx_seq_one_letter_code
_entity_poly.pdbx_strand_id
1 'polypeptide(L)'
;MDEIEADDINIDIEDNVIDIVEKENFTEKLCKWALLFGISHTALSALLIILRIYLPMEQLPTNARTLLCTPRKTLIRKVTPGNYFHYGLLKGIIDELRSHVDHSEILDKIYIDIGIDGLPIAKSSRSQLWPILGKISNTVSKWNPFIIGVYHGNAKPSSVSEYLKNFITESKKLIEEGFQYVEKHSKVVINAVICDTPARSYVKCVKSHNAHFGCGLCIQESEYLHNRVLFTDLDSSERTDDNFHRRSYEEHHIGNSPFELINLKMVTQFPLDYMHLCCLGVMKKLLVLWLRGRRDCRLTAAKIKQLSDFLIILSTWIPKEFQRKCRNLGELDRWKATEFRLFLLYIGPVALRTILPLDYYIHFNVFNCAMRILCHPANCICNNQYAQDLLKYFVYEFKTLYGEKNLTYNVHNLIHLSNDVLIYGSLDKFSAFPFENFMQKLKKLIRKSQAPLQQIHCRISENKEIVYLSQENNIHFPYMANPLPEQELQFFCTRPHSKLLLSNCTFNLCNSDNCGFLEDGSIIVMQHFAYKNNEPVVIGQYFRHKVSLALYSCESANLNIYLVKDLSEVRMWPIKYIKDKGFRIPVDDEFVVMPLLHCNHDQ
;
A
#
# COMPACT_ATOMS: atom_id res chain seq x y z
N MET A 1 -19.01 -8.80 -29.07
CA MET A 1 -19.61 -7.46 -28.97
C MET A 1 -20.71 -7.71 -27.98
N ASP A 2 -20.33 -7.61 -26.72
CA ASP A 2 -21.10 -8.12 -25.59
C ASP A 2 -21.16 -6.95 -24.61
N GLU A 3 -22.37 -6.42 -24.49
CA GLU A 3 -22.75 -5.36 -23.58
C GLU A 3 -22.54 -5.89 -22.16
N ILE A 4 -21.52 -5.38 -21.49
CA ILE A 4 -21.43 -5.45 -20.04
C ILE A 4 -22.30 -4.30 -19.55
N GLU A 5 -23.51 -4.63 -19.08
CA GLU A 5 -24.27 -3.75 -18.20
C GLU A 5 -23.34 -3.33 -17.06
N ALA A 6 -23.05 -2.04 -17.03
CA ALA A 6 -22.31 -1.40 -15.95
C ALA A 6 -23.26 -1.27 -14.77
N ASP A 7 -23.49 -2.37 -14.06
CA ASP A 7 -24.03 -2.28 -12.71
C ASP A 7 -22.98 -1.55 -11.87
N ASP A 8 -23.43 -0.42 -11.35
CA ASP A 8 -22.73 0.39 -10.38
C ASP A 8 -22.11 -0.52 -9.32
N ILE A 9 -20.84 -0.27 -9.01
CA ILE A 9 -20.19 -0.83 -7.84
C ILE A 9 -21.08 -0.43 -6.66
N ASN A 10 -21.90 -1.38 -6.18
CA ASN A 10 -22.63 -1.29 -4.92
C ASN A 10 -21.56 -1.09 -3.83
N ILE A 11 -21.24 0.18 -3.59
CA ILE A 11 -20.78 0.61 -2.28
C ILE A 11 -22.00 0.29 -1.42
N ASP A 12 -21.87 -0.66 -0.49
CA ASP A 12 -22.83 -0.85 0.58
C ASP A 12 -22.98 0.50 1.30
N ILE A 13 -23.92 1.32 0.83
CA ILE A 13 -24.25 2.66 1.34
C ILE A 13 -25.12 2.54 2.60
N GLU A 14 -25.62 1.34 2.91
CA GLU A 14 -26.84 1.22 3.73
C GLU A 14 -26.69 1.57 5.21
N ASP A 15 -25.49 1.53 5.83
CA ASP A 15 -25.40 1.81 7.28
C ASP A 15 -24.50 2.99 7.70
N ASN A 16 -23.56 3.45 6.85
CA ASN A 16 -22.59 4.48 7.27
C ASN A 16 -22.90 5.91 6.78
N VAL A 17 -23.86 6.08 5.86
CA VAL A 17 -24.16 7.40 5.28
C VAL A 17 -25.27 8.14 6.05
N ILE A 18 -26.12 7.40 6.78
CA ILE A 18 -27.31 7.94 7.43
C ILE A 18 -26.95 8.69 8.72
N ASP A 19 -25.93 8.25 9.47
CA ASP A 19 -25.48 8.93 10.71
C ASP A 19 -24.75 10.26 10.47
N ILE A 20 -24.41 10.60 9.21
CA ILE A 20 -23.73 11.86 8.83
C ILE A 20 -24.67 13.08 8.93
N VAL A 21 -25.97 12.89 9.19
CA VAL A 21 -27.00 13.84 8.75
C VAL A 21 -27.57 14.74 9.87
N GLU A 22 -27.24 14.56 11.16
CA GLU A 22 -27.96 15.31 12.22
C GLU A 22 -27.39 16.68 12.63
N LYS A 23 -26.12 17.01 12.32
CA LYS A 23 -25.50 18.29 12.76
C LYS A 23 -25.19 19.32 11.67
N GLU A 24 -25.36 18.98 10.40
CA GLU A 24 -24.93 19.83 9.28
C GLU A 24 -26.08 20.60 8.62
N ASN A 25 -25.78 21.82 8.16
CA ASN A 25 -26.74 22.58 7.36
C ASN A 25 -26.92 21.97 5.96
N PHE A 26 -28.03 22.32 5.31
CA PHE A 26 -28.38 21.72 4.02
C PHE A 26 -27.32 21.96 2.94
N THR A 27 -26.70 23.14 2.94
CA THR A 27 -25.66 23.52 1.97
C THR A 27 -24.43 22.63 2.09
N GLU A 28 -23.96 22.35 3.31
CA GLU A 28 -22.83 21.46 3.58
C GLU A 28 -23.11 20.03 3.11
N LYS A 29 -24.29 19.50 3.40
CA LYS A 29 -24.73 18.17 2.93
C LYS A 29 -24.74 18.09 1.40
N LEU A 30 -25.23 19.12 0.73
CA LEU A 30 -25.28 19.17 -0.73
C LEU A 30 -23.87 19.25 -1.34
N CYS A 31 -22.96 20.04 -0.76
CA CYS A 31 -21.55 20.07 -1.14
C CYS A 31 -20.90 18.68 -1.01
N LYS A 32 -21.12 18.03 0.14
CA LYS A 32 -20.64 16.69 0.43
C LYS A 32 -21.09 15.66 -0.57
N TRP A 33 -22.40 15.59 -0.80
CA TRP A 33 -22.99 14.72 -1.81
C TRP A 33 -22.37 14.96 -3.19
N ALA A 34 -22.30 16.23 -3.62
CA ALA A 34 -21.79 16.56 -4.94
C ALA A 34 -20.35 16.10 -5.16
N LEU A 35 -19.50 16.23 -4.14
CA LEU A 35 -18.09 15.83 -4.22
C LEU A 35 -17.91 14.32 -4.03
N LEU A 36 -18.64 13.70 -3.11
CA LEU A 36 -18.62 12.25 -2.86
C LEU A 36 -19.00 11.46 -4.12
N PHE A 37 -20.08 11.86 -4.79
CA PHE A 37 -20.58 11.20 -5.99
C PHE A 37 -19.96 11.75 -7.28
N GLY A 38 -19.01 12.68 -7.18
CA GLY A 38 -18.34 13.23 -8.36
C GLY A 38 -19.30 13.90 -9.35
N ILE A 39 -20.31 14.60 -8.84
CA ILE A 39 -21.32 15.28 -9.65
C ILE A 39 -20.65 16.36 -10.52
N SER A 40 -21.13 16.52 -11.75
CA SER A 40 -20.60 17.54 -12.67
C SER A 40 -21.07 18.93 -12.27
N HIS A 41 -20.28 19.97 -12.52
CA HIS A 41 -20.71 21.35 -12.23
C HIS A 41 -21.96 21.74 -12.99
N THR A 42 -22.15 21.20 -14.20
CA THR A 42 -23.36 21.43 -14.99
C THR A 42 -24.58 20.81 -14.30
N ALA A 43 -24.49 19.54 -13.91
CA ALA A 43 -25.58 18.84 -13.21
C ALA A 43 -25.88 19.49 -11.85
N LEU A 44 -24.85 19.84 -11.07
CA LEU A 44 -25.02 20.50 -9.77
C LEU A 44 -25.63 21.89 -9.92
N SER A 45 -25.23 22.67 -10.93
CA SER A 45 -25.84 23.99 -11.19
C SER A 45 -27.31 23.86 -11.59
N ALA A 46 -27.66 22.86 -12.42
CA ALA A 46 -29.05 22.59 -12.78
C ALA A 46 -29.87 22.20 -11.54
N LEU A 47 -29.33 21.33 -10.68
CA LEU A 47 -29.97 20.96 -9.43
C LEU A 47 -30.15 22.16 -8.49
N LEU A 48 -29.15 23.02 -8.34
CA LEU A 48 -29.24 24.23 -7.52
C LEU A 48 -30.34 25.18 -8.00
N ILE A 49 -30.52 25.33 -9.32
CA ILE A 49 -31.62 26.14 -9.88
C ILE A 49 -32.97 25.56 -9.47
N ILE A 50 -33.14 24.23 -9.54
CA ILE A 50 -34.37 23.54 -9.12
C ILE A 50 -34.58 23.72 -7.61
N LEU A 51 -33.56 23.43 -6.80
CA LEU A 51 -33.66 23.51 -5.34
C LEU A 51 -34.01 24.92 -4.86
N ARG A 52 -33.51 25.98 -5.52
CA ARG A 52 -33.88 27.37 -5.17
C ARG A 52 -35.37 27.67 -5.32
N ILE A 53 -36.07 26.99 -6.23
CA ILE A 53 -37.52 27.17 -6.42
C ILE A 53 -38.28 26.61 -5.21
N TYR A 54 -37.84 25.46 -4.69
CA TYR A 54 -38.53 24.74 -3.63
C TYR A 54 -37.99 25.03 -2.22
N LEU A 55 -36.76 25.56 -2.10
CA LEU A 55 -36.07 25.89 -0.84
C LEU A 55 -35.57 27.35 -0.84
N PRO A 56 -36.46 28.35 -0.95
CA PRO A 56 -36.06 29.76 -1.07
C PRO A 56 -35.37 30.31 0.19
N MET A 57 -35.65 29.72 1.37
CA MET A 57 -35.07 30.14 2.66
C MET A 57 -33.58 29.78 2.81
N GLU A 58 -33.08 28.81 2.04
CA GLU A 58 -31.69 28.32 2.13
C GLU A 58 -30.68 29.22 1.38
N GLN A 59 -31.13 30.22 0.62
CA GLN A 59 -30.28 31.17 -0.13
C GLN A 59 -29.20 30.51 -1.01
N LEU A 60 -29.48 29.33 -1.58
CA LEU A 60 -28.51 28.58 -2.38
C LEU A 60 -28.01 29.39 -3.59
N PRO A 61 -26.72 29.28 -3.94
CA PRO A 61 -26.18 29.91 -5.15
C PRO A 61 -26.72 29.24 -6.41
N THR A 62 -26.70 29.94 -7.55
CA THR A 62 -27.12 29.38 -8.86
C THR A 62 -26.03 28.57 -9.56
N ASN A 63 -24.79 28.63 -9.06
CA ASN A 63 -23.64 28.06 -9.74
C ASN A 63 -22.87 27.13 -8.80
N ALA A 64 -22.60 25.92 -9.29
CA ALA A 64 -21.80 24.91 -8.60
C ALA A 64 -20.43 25.43 -8.13
N ARG A 65 -19.77 26.31 -8.91
CA ARG A 65 -18.49 26.89 -8.54
C ARG A 65 -18.58 27.84 -7.34
N THR A 66 -19.72 28.50 -7.19
CA THR A 66 -19.98 29.36 -6.03
C THR A 66 -20.29 28.50 -4.82
N LEU A 67 -21.11 27.45 -4.99
CA LEU A 67 -21.42 26.49 -3.93
C LEU A 67 -20.16 25.83 -3.38
N LEU A 68 -19.29 25.33 -4.26
CA LEU A 68 -18.09 24.59 -3.91
C LEU A 68 -16.85 25.49 -3.68
N CYS A 69 -17.02 26.81 -3.69
CA CYS A 69 -15.92 27.78 -3.54
C CYS A 69 -14.73 27.53 -4.50
N THR A 70 -15.01 27.13 -5.75
CA THR A 70 -13.99 26.72 -6.72
C THR A 70 -13.02 27.88 -7.04
N PRO A 71 -11.69 27.67 -6.99
CA PRO A 71 -10.70 28.66 -7.39
C PRO A 71 -10.89 29.17 -8.83
N ARG A 72 -10.80 30.48 -9.02
CA ARG A 72 -10.94 31.11 -10.36
C ARG A 72 -9.65 31.14 -11.17
N LYS A 73 -8.49 31.05 -10.52
CA LYS A 73 -7.16 31.09 -11.16
C LYS A 73 -6.26 30.00 -10.59
N THR A 74 -5.43 29.43 -11.45
CA THR A 74 -4.39 28.47 -11.09
C THR A 74 -3.07 29.01 -11.61
N LEU A 75 -2.08 29.20 -10.73
CA LEU A 75 -0.75 29.63 -11.14
C LEU A 75 -0.01 28.44 -11.76
N ILE A 76 0.33 28.56 -13.04
CA ILE A 76 1.04 27.53 -13.79
C ILE A 76 2.36 28.10 -14.27
N ARG A 77 3.44 27.37 -13.99
CA ARG A 77 4.80 27.67 -14.44
C ARG A 77 5.18 26.76 -15.59
N LYS A 78 5.91 27.27 -16.58
CA LYS A 78 6.50 26.44 -17.64
C LYS A 78 7.66 25.61 -17.07
N VAL A 79 7.66 24.31 -17.33
CA VAL A 79 8.78 23.39 -17.04
C VAL A 79 8.92 22.53 -18.27
N THR A 80 10.03 22.61 -18.98
CA THR A 80 10.13 22.02 -20.32
C THR A 80 10.07 20.48 -20.27
N PRO A 81 9.31 19.82 -21.16
CA PRO A 81 8.45 20.39 -22.23
C PRO A 81 7.02 20.77 -21.80
N GLY A 82 6.60 20.35 -20.62
CA GLY A 82 5.24 20.55 -20.10
C GLY A 82 5.03 21.82 -19.29
N ASN A 83 4.22 21.70 -18.24
CA ASN A 83 3.82 22.75 -17.32
C ASN A 83 3.77 22.20 -15.90
N TYR A 84 3.87 23.07 -14.91
CA TYR A 84 3.92 22.71 -13.50
C TYR A 84 2.98 23.58 -12.67
N PHE A 85 2.26 22.94 -11.77
CA PHE A 85 1.45 23.55 -10.73
C PHE A 85 2.07 23.23 -9.38
N HIS A 86 2.24 24.26 -8.55
CA HIS A 86 2.75 24.09 -7.19
C HIS A 86 1.62 24.31 -6.19
N TYR A 87 1.36 23.31 -5.36
CA TYR A 87 0.40 23.42 -4.27
C TYR A 87 1.05 23.98 -2.99
N GLY A 88 2.25 23.47 -2.67
CA GLY A 88 3.03 23.86 -1.50
C GLY A 88 3.09 22.73 -0.46
N LEU A 89 4.29 22.42 0.02
CA LEU A 89 4.58 21.50 1.11
C LEU A 89 3.98 22.01 2.42
N LEU A 90 4.22 23.26 2.80
CA LEU A 90 3.65 23.83 4.03
C LEU A 90 2.12 23.82 3.98
N LYS A 91 1.57 24.21 2.83
CA LYS A 91 0.12 24.21 2.62
C LYS A 91 -0.46 22.81 2.77
N GLY A 92 0.16 21.81 2.14
CA GLY A 92 -0.25 20.41 2.27
C GLY A 92 -0.18 19.90 3.70
N ILE A 93 0.91 20.20 4.43
CA ILE A 93 1.05 19.83 5.85
C ILE A 93 -0.06 20.47 6.69
N ILE A 94 -0.32 21.77 6.52
CA ILE A 94 -1.35 22.47 7.29
C ILE A 94 -2.75 21.91 7.00
N ASP A 95 -3.04 21.63 5.73
CA ASP A 95 -4.33 21.05 5.34
C ASP A 95 -4.54 19.67 5.98
N GLU A 96 -3.50 18.82 5.99
CA GLU A 96 -3.56 17.54 6.70
C GLU A 96 -3.72 17.77 8.21
N LEU A 97 -2.89 18.59 8.85
CA LEU A 97 -2.99 18.85 10.30
C LEU A 97 -4.35 19.40 10.75
N ARG A 98 -5.05 20.15 9.89
CA ARG A 98 -6.43 20.60 10.15
C ARG A 98 -7.45 19.49 10.07
N SER A 99 -7.18 18.46 9.27
CA SER A 99 -8.10 17.35 9.05
C SER A 99 -8.10 16.31 10.16
N HIS A 100 -7.17 16.39 11.12
CA HIS A 100 -7.08 15.46 12.26
C HIS A 100 -7.43 16.21 13.55
N VAL A 101 -8.46 15.74 14.26
CA VAL A 101 -9.15 16.45 15.36
C VAL A 101 -8.35 16.49 16.67
N ASP A 102 -7.23 15.76 16.78
CA ASP A 102 -6.41 15.79 17.98
C ASP A 102 -5.15 16.65 17.82
N HIS A 103 -5.28 17.94 18.13
CA HIS A 103 -4.16 18.89 18.14
C HIS A 103 -3.11 18.58 19.22
N SER A 104 -3.38 17.64 20.14
CA SER A 104 -2.42 17.24 21.18
C SER A 104 -1.24 16.43 20.64
N GLU A 105 -1.35 15.86 19.44
CA GLU A 105 -0.30 15.05 18.79
C GLU A 105 0.69 15.86 17.94
N ILE A 106 0.57 17.19 17.85
CA ILE A 106 1.48 17.98 16.99
C ILE A 106 2.91 17.90 17.56
N LEU A 107 3.85 17.38 16.76
CA LEU A 107 5.23 17.12 17.17
C LEU A 107 6.17 18.29 16.84
N ASP A 108 7.26 18.44 17.61
CA ASP A 108 8.29 19.48 17.35
C ASP A 108 8.95 19.29 15.99
N LYS A 109 8.99 18.04 15.53
CA LYS A 109 9.48 17.64 14.21
C LYS A 109 8.41 16.83 13.51
N ILE A 110 8.08 17.23 12.29
CA ILE A 110 7.15 16.51 11.41
C ILE A 110 7.97 15.83 10.32
N TYR A 111 7.89 14.51 10.26
CA TYR A 111 8.61 13.71 9.28
C TYR A 111 7.71 13.48 8.07
N ILE A 112 8.25 13.76 6.88
CA ILE A 112 7.53 13.67 5.62
C ILE A 112 8.22 12.65 4.72
N ASP A 113 7.47 11.63 4.33
CA ASP A 113 7.84 10.76 3.22
C ASP A 113 7.38 11.39 1.91
N ILE A 114 8.28 11.42 0.93
CA ILE A 114 8.05 12.02 -0.38
C ILE A 114 7.83 10.94 -1.42
N GLY A 115 6.70 10.98 -2.12
CA GLY A 115 6.39 10.11 -3.24
C GLY A 115 6.57 10.82 -4.58
N ILE A 116 7.38 10.27 -5.48
CA ILE A 116 7.55 10.79 -6.85
C ILE A 116 7.50 9.64 -7.84
N ASP A 117 6.55 9.70 -8.78
CA ASP A 117 6.42 8.73 -9.87
C ASP A 117 5.71 9.35 -11.09
N GLY A 118 5.82 8.70 -12.24
CA GLY A 118 5.11 9.05 -13.47
C GLY A 118 3.74 8.39 -13.56
N LEU A 119 2.70 9.17 -13.83
CA LEU A 119 1.32 8.70 -13.95
C LEU A 119 0.77 8.98 -15.35
N PRO A 120 0.64 7.96 -16.23
CA PRO A 120 -0.05 8.11 -17.50
C PRO A 120 -1.54 8.45 -17.30
N ILE A 121 -2.00 9.57 -17.86
CA ILE A 121 -3.39 10.02 -17.71
C ILE A 121 -4.26 9.79 -18.95
N ALA A 122 -3.66 9.48 -20.10
CA ALA A 122 -4.36 9.09 -21.32
C ALA A 122 -3.95 7.68 -21.77
N LYS A 123 -4.88 6.94 -22.37
CA LYS A 123 -4.59 5.62 -22.99
C LYS A 123 -4.01 5.75 -24.40
N SER A 124 -4.39 6.81 -25.12
CA SER A 124 -4.09 7.03 -26.55
C SER A 124 -3.10 8.17 -26.81
N SER A 125 -2.50 8.77 -25.78
CA SER A 125 -1.47 9.79 -25.94
C SER A 125 -0.38 9.65 -24.88
N ARG A 126 0.75 10.33 -25.08
CA ARG A 126 1.89 10.34 -24.13
C ARG A 126 1.67 11.26 -22.92
N SER A 127 0.43 11.75 -22.73
CA SER A 127 0.05 12.66 -21.65
C SER A 127 0.22 11.99 -20.29
N GLN A 128 1.06 12.59 -19.45
CA GLN A 128 1.45 12.05 -18.15
C GLN A 128 1.56 13.15 -17.11
N LEU A 129 1.30 12.79 -15.86
CA LEU A 129 1.60 13.60 -14.69
C LEU A 129 2.89 13.10 -14.02
N TRP A 130 3.59 14.02 -13.38
CA TRP A 130 4.67 13.70 -12.44
C TRP A 130 4.38 14.46 -11.13
N PRO A 131 3.51 13.92 -10.25
CA PRO A 131 3.24 14.52 -8.96
C PRO A 131 4.44 14.39 -8.02
N ILE A 132 4.60 15.40 -7.17
CA ILE A 132 5.39 15.37 -5.94
C ILE A 132 4.36 15.27 -4.81
N LEU A 133 4.37 14.15 -4.11
CA LEU A 133 3.44 13.84 -3.03
C LEU A 133 4.19 13.84 -1.70
N GLY A 134 3.51 14.25 -0.62
CA GLY A 134 4.00 14.15 0.74
C GLY A 134 3.08 13.26 1.59
N LYS A 135 3.61 12.66 2.65
CA LYS A 135 2.84 11.93 3.66
C LYS A 135 3.53 12.11 5.02
N ILE A 136 2.77 12.46 6.06
CA ILE A 136 3.29 12.53 7.43
C ILE A 136 3.53 11.11 7.95
N SER A 137 4.71 10.84 8.53
CA SER A 137 5.17 9.47 8.83
C SER A 137 5.47 9.16 10.30
N ASN A 138 5.52 10.15 11.20
CA ASN A 138 5.97 9.96 12.59
C ASN A 138 4.88 10.09 13.67
N THR A 139 3.66 9.67 13.37
CA THR A 139 2.52 9.76 14.31
C THR A 139 1.74 8.45 14.35
N VAL A 140 0.94 8.24 15.39
CA VAL A 140 0.07 7.05 15.55
C VAL A 140 -1.04 7.03 14.48
N SER A 141 -1.49 8.21 14.04
CA SER A 141 -2.53 8.37 13.03
C SER A 141 -2.11 7.89 11.62
N LYS A 142 -3.06 7.26 10.89
CA LYS A 142 -2.88 6.85 9.49
C LYS A 142 -3.10 8.03 8.54
N TRP A 143 -2.05 8.78 8.24
CA TRP A 143 -2.10 9.90 7.30
C TRP A 143 -2.22 9.46 5.84
N ASN A 144 -3.03 10.20 5.08
CA ASN A 144 -3.11 10.05 3.64
C ASN A 144 -1.99 10.85 2.96
N PRO A 145 -1.52 10.41 1.79
CA PRO A 145 -0.69 11.27 0.96
C PRO A 145 -1.44 12.53 0.53
N PHE A 146 -0.71 13.64 0.37
CA PHE A 146 -1.18 14.92 -0.13
C PHE A 146 -0.29 15.44 -1.25
N ILE A 147 -0.78 16.44 -1.99
CA ILE A 147 -0.04 17.02 -3.14
C ILE A 147 0.84 18.17 -2.69
N ILE A 148 2.08 18.17 -3.15
CA ILE A 148 3.03 19.28 -3.02
C ILE A 148 3.15 20.02 -4.36
N GLY A 149 3.18 19.28 -5.46
CA GLY A 149 3.28 19.83 -6.80
C GLY A 149 2.91 18.81 -7.85
N VAL A 150 2.51 19.27 -9.03
CA VAL A 150 2.12 18.40 -10.15
C VAL A 150 2.66 18.98 -11.44
N TYR A 151 3.51 18.21 -12.11
CA TYR A 151 3.87 18.46 -13.50
C TYR A 151 2.92 17.73 -14.44
N HIS A 152 2.59 18.35 -15.59
CA HIS A 152 1.87 17.74 -16.70
C HIS A 152 2.61 17.98 -18.01
N GLY A 153 2.79 16.93 -18.81
CA GLY A 153 3.37 17.04 -20.14
C GLY A 153 3.21 15.76 -20.96
N ASN A 154 3.70 15.78 -22.20
CA ASN A 154 3.74 14.61 -23.09
C ASN A 154 5.04 13.79 -22.96
N ALA A 155 5.94 14.24 -22.08
CA ALA A 155 7.16 13.56 -21.69
C ALA A 155 7.46 13.95 -20.22
N LYS A 156 8.27 13.15 -19.54
CA LYS A 156 8.83 13.52 -18.23
C LYS A 156 9.55 14.88 -18.31
N PRO A 157 9.65 15.64 -17.21
CA PRO A 157 10.38 16.90 -17.22
C PRO A 157 11.83 16.67 -17.68
N SER A 158 12.36 17.60 -18.48
CA SER A 158 13.73 17.52 -19.00
C SER A 158 14.78 17.93 -17.96
N SER A 159 14.42 18.88 -17.09
CA SER A 159 15.27 19.40 -16.01
C SER A 159 14.68 19.02 -14.66
N VAL A 160 15.40 18.18 -13.92
CA VAL A 160 15.08 17.81 -12.53
C VAL A 160 15.10 19.07 -11.65
N SER A 161 16.07 19.95 -11.86
CA SER A 161 16.21 21.21 -11.12
C SER A 161 15.02 22.13 -11.32
N GLU A 162 14.55 22.31 -12.56
CA GLU A 162 13.35 23.12 -12.80
C GLU A 162 12.10 22.47 -12.19
N TYR A 163 11.97 21.15 -12.31
CA TYR A 163 10.83 20.39 -11.79
C TYR A 163 10.72 20.51 -10.26
N LEU A 164 11.82 20.28 -9.53
CA LEU A 164 11.86 20.28 -8.07
C LEU A 164 12.05 21.67 -7.43
N LYS A 165 12.35 22.72 -8.21
CA LYS A 165 12.74 24.06 -7.73
C LYS A 165 11.91 24.58 -6.55
N ASN A 166 10.58 24.63 -6.72
CA ASN A 166 9.68 25.16 -5.69
C ASN A 166 9.69 24.30 -4.42
N PHE A 167 9.60 22.98 -4.58
CA PHE A 167 9.61 22.04 -3.47
C PHE A 167 10.92 22.12 -2.67
N ILE A 168 12.08 22.16 -3.34
CA ILE A 168 13.38 22.26 -2.66
C ILE A 168 13.54 23.59 -1.93
N THR A 169 13.11 24.70 -2.55
CA THR A 169 13.17 26.03 -1.92
C THR A 169 12.31 26.08 -0.65
N GLU A 170 11.10 25.55 -0.71
CA GLU A 170 10.18 25.49 0.43
C GLU A 170 10.67 24.52 1.51
N SER A 171 11.14 23.33 1.11
CA SER A 171 11.69 22.34 2.05
C SER A 171 12.88 22.90 2.80
N LYS A 172 13.81 23.59 2.12
CA LYS A 172 14.96 24.24 2.76
C LYS A 172 14.52 25.17 3.88
N LYS A 173 13.56 26.06 3.59
CA LYS A 173 13.00 26.99 4.56
C LYS A 173 12.38 26.25 5.76
N LEU A 174 11.57 25.23 5.52
CA LEU A 174 10.87 24.50 6.58
C LEU A 174 11.79 23.60 7.42
N ILE A 175 12.91 23.14 6.86
CA ILE A 175 13.94 22.39 7.59
C ILE A 175 14.74 23.33 8.49
N GLU A 176 15.16 24.49 7.96
CA GLU A 176 16.02 25.45 8.67
C GLU A 176 15.24 26.24 9.72
N GLU A 177 14.15 26.89 9.28
CA GLU A 177 13.36 27.83 10.08
C GLU A 177 12.20 27.13 10.79
N GLY A 178 11.51 26.18 10.12
CA GLY A 178 10.26 25.59 10.62
C GLY A 178 9.02 26.42 10.25
N PHE A 179 7.91 26.16 10.93
CA PHE A 179 6.67 26.91 10.79
C PHE A 179 5.85 26.91 12.09
N GLN A 180 5.02 27.94 12.25
CA GLN A 180 4.08 28.05 13.35
C GLN A 180 2.72 27.47 12.95
N TYR A 181 2.15 26.60 13.78
CA TYR A 181 0.78 26.13 13.63
C TYR A 181 0.11 26.05 15.00
N VAL A 182 -1.00 26.77 15.16
CA VAL A 182 -1.63 27.04 16.46
C VAL A 182 -0.58 27.65 17.41
N GLU A 183 -0.36 27.09 18.59
CA GLU A 183 0.58 27.58 19.60
C GLU A 183 1.95 26.89 19.53
N LYS A 184 2.16 26.00 18.54
CA LYS A 184 3.38 25.19 18.44
C LYS A 184 4.23 25.53 17.22
N HIS A 185 5.54 25.66 17.45
CA HIS A 185 6.54 25.81 16.40
C HIS A 185 7.12 24.44 16.02
N SER A 186 6.97 24.04 14.75
CA SER A 186 7.38 22.72 14.26
C SER A 186 8.39 22.83 13.12
N LYS A 187 9.40 21.97 13.11
CA LYS A 187 10.33 21.83 11.98
C LYS A 187 9.94 20.65 11.09
N VAL A 188 10.26 20.74 9.81
CA VAL A 188 10.03 19.65 8.86
C VAL A 188 11.31 18.84 8.67
N VAL A 189 11.17 17.52 8.63
CA VAL A 189 12.24 16.59 8.26
C VAL A 189 11.77 15.78 7.07
N ILE A 190 12.51 15.82 5.97
CA ILE A 190 12.27 14.88 4.86
C ILE A 190 12.86 13.54 5.29
N ASN A 191 12.00 12.54 5.48
CA ASN A 191 12.36 11.26 6.07
C ASN A 191 12.88 10.28 5.01
N ALA A 192 12.13 10.11 3.93
CA ALA A 192 12.45 9.23 2.80
C ALA A 192 11.90 9.79 1.49
N VAL A 193 12.54 9.42 0.37
CA VAL A 193 12.03 9.65 -0.98
C VAL A 193 11.71 8.29 -1.63
N ILE A 194 10.43 7.96 -1.64
CA ILE A 194 9.87 6.70 -2.11
C ILE A 194 9.50 6.84 -3.59
N CYS A 195 10.16 6.03 -4.42
CA CYS A 195 10.00 6.08 -5.87
C CYS A 195 10.35 4.73 -6.49
N ASP A 196 9.76 4.47 -7.66
CA ASP A 196 10.16 3.37 -8.52
C ASP A 196 11.61 3.57 -9.01
N THR A 197 12.20 2.53 -9.60
CA THR A 197 13.61 2.56 -10.00
C THR A 197 13.91 3.63 -11.08
N PRO A 198 13.13 3.75 -12.18
CA PRO A 198 13.25 4.85 -13.13
C PRO A 198 13.18 6.25 -12.50
N ALA A 199 12.14 6.54 -11.71
CA ALA A 199 11.96 7.84 -11.06
C ALA A 199 13.10 8.12 -10.07
N ARG A 200 13.55 7.12 -9.31
CA ARG A 200 14.73 7.21 -8.43
C ARG A 200 15.96 7.67 -9.18
N SER A 201 16.34 6.98 -10.26
CA SER A 201 17.53 7.35 -11.04
C SER A 201 17.42 8.76 -11.61
N TYR A 202 16.22 9.14 -12.04
CA TYR A 202 15.93 10.47 -12.57
C TYR A 202 16.11 11.57 -11.51
N VAL A 203 15.48 11.45 -10.34
CA VAL A 203 15.55 12.51 -9.32
C VAL A 203 16.89 12.54 -8.58
N LYS A 204 17.59 11.39 -8.49
CA LYS A 204 18.96 11.31 -7.97
C LYS A 204 20.02 11.80 -8.95
N CYS A 205 19.67 12.02 -10.22
CA CYS A 205 20.62 12.35 -11.30
C CYS A 205 21.74 11.31 -11.45
N VAL A 206 21.40 10.02 -11.40
CA VAL A 206 22.34 8.89 -11.49
C VAL A 206 22.00 7.95 -12.64
N LYS A 207 22.94 7.07 -12.98
CA LYS A 207 22.73 6.02 -13.98
C LYS A 207 21.53 5.16 -13.66
N SER A 208 20.82 4.76 -14.72
CA SER A 208 19.64 3.90 -14.61
C SER A 208 19.99 2.45 -14.30
N HIS A 209 18.99 1.66 -13.91
CA HIS A 209 19.11 0.23 -13.59
C HIS A 209 19.67 -0.67 -14.71
N ASN A 210 19.67 -0.21 -15.96
CA ASN A 210 20.20 -0.94 -17.11
C ASN A 210 21.58 -0.44 -17.55
N ALA A 211 22.31 0.24 -16.67
CA ALA A 211 23.65 0.75 -16.97
C ALA A 211 24.73 0.04 -16.14
N HIS A 212 25.96 0.09 -16.62
CA HIS A 212 27.15 -0.17 -15.81
C HIS A 212 27.15 0.75 -14.58
N PHE A 213 27.45 0.20 -13.41
CA PHE A 213 27.34 0.91 -12.13
C PHE A 213 25.92 1.43 -11.83
N GLY A 214 24.89 0.74 -12.31
CA GLY A 214 23.49 1.15 -12.13
C GLY A 214 22.93 0.97 -10.72
N CYS A 215 23.57 0.15 -9.86
CA CYS A 215 23.13 -0.03 -8.48
C CYS A 215 23.36 1.23 -7.65
N GLY A 216 22.29 1.71 -7.01
CA GLY A 216 22.33 2.89 -6.15
C GLY A 216 22.82 2.62 -4.73
N LEU A 217 23.08 1.35 -4.38
CA LEU A 217 23.38 0.88 -3.02
C LEU A 217 24.71 0.13 -2.91
N CYS A 218 25.27 -0.39 -4.01
CA CYS A 218 26.60 -0.99 -4.03
C CYS A 218 27.44 -0.46 -5.20
N ILE A 219 28.74 -0.70 -5.15
CA ILE A 219 29.71 -0.18 -6.13
C ILE A 219 29.95 -1.13 -7.30
N GLN A 220 29.29 -2.29 -7.33
CA GLN A 220 29.49 -3.31 -8.35
C GLN A 220 29.41 -2.73 -9.77
N GLU A 221 30.41 -3.05 -10.58
CA GLU A 221 30.32 -2.97 -12.04
C GLU A 221 29.46 -4.12 -12.56
N SER A 222 28.41 -3.80 -13.31
CA SER A 222 27.54 -4.82 -13.89
C SER A 222 28.10 -5.37 -15.19
N GLU A 223 27.82 -6.64 -15.45
CA GLU A 223 28.26 -7.34 -16.65
C GLU A 223 27.17 -7.25 -17.74
N TYR A 224 27.60 -7.13 -19.00
CA TYR A 224 26.68 -7.17 -20.14
C TYR A 224 26.72 -8.56 -20.79
N LEU A 225 25.63 -9.32 -20.66
CA LEU A 225 25.53 -10.68 -21.17
C LEU A 225 24.16 -10.90 -21.83
N HIS A 226 24.14 -11.42 -23.07
CA HIS A 226 22.92 -11.72 -23.84
C HIS A 226 21.90 -10.55 -23.89
N ASN A 227 22.36 -9.34 -24.20
CA ASN A 227 21.56 -8.10 -24.24
C ASN A 227 20.93 -7.71 -22.90
N ARG A 228 21.54 -8.10 -21.78
CA ARG A 228 21.09 -7.78 -20.42
C ARG A 228 22.24 -7.34 -19.55
N VAL A 229 21.95 -6.41 -18.66
CA VAL A 229 22.86 -5.98 -17.59
C VAL A 229 22.61 -6.83 -16.35
N LEU A 230 23.66 -7.46 -15.84
CA LEU A 230 23.63 -8.43 -14.75
C LEU A 230 24.45 -7.94 -13.55
N PHE A 231 23.98 -8.26 -12.36
CA PHE A 231 24.63 -7.93 -11.09
C PHE A 231 24.85 -9.22 -10.32
N THR A 232 26.07 -9.76 -10.43
CA THR A 232 26.48 -11.09 -9.98
C THR A 232 27.26 -11.11 -8.68
N ASP A 233 27.70 -9.95 -8.18
CA ASP A 233 28.54 -9.82 -6.98
C ASP A 233 27.63 -9.55 -5.78
N LEU A 234 27.70 -10.42 -4.78
CA LEU A 234 26.89 -10.35 -3.56
C LEU A 234 27.64 -9.69 -2.40
N ASP A 235 28.95 -9.51 -2.53
CA ASP A 235 29.83 -8.99 -1.49
C ASP A 235 30.51 -7.66 -1.89
N SER A 236 30.02 -7.06 -2.98
CA SER A 236 30.43 -5.73 -3.42
C SER A 236 30.22 -4.71 -2.31
N SER A 237 31.20 -3.80 -2.14
CA SER A 237 31.11 -2.76 -1.11
C SER A 237 29.89 -1.86 -1.31
N GLU A 238 29.29 -1.46 -0.19
CA GLU A 238 28.12 -0.60 -0.20
C GLU A 238 28.47 0.86 -0.53
N ARG A 239 27.53 1.55 -1.20
CA ARG A 239 27.56 3.00 -1.31
C ARG A 239 27.16 3.61 0.03
N THR A 240 27.76 4.72 0.39
CA THR A 240 27.46 5.47 1.61
C THR A 240 27.08 6.89 1.23
N ASP A 241 26.36 7.59 2.11
CA ASP A 241 26.04 9.00 1.84
C ASP A 241 27.31 9.84 1.63
N ASP A 242 28.38 9.54 2.38
CA ASP A 242 29.66 10.21 2.27
C ASP A 242 30.32 9.99 0.91
N ASN A 243 30.41 8.73 0.45
CA ASN A 243 31.05 8.43 -0.84
C ASN A 243 30.21 8.92 -2.04
N PHE A 244 28.88 8.97 -1.88
CA PHE A 244 27.99 9.58 -2.85
C PHE A 244 28.20 11.09 -2.91
N HIS A 245 28.27 11.77 -1.76
CA HIS A 245 28.45 13.22 -1.67
C HIS A 245 29.81 13.64 -2.23
N ARG A 246 30.89 12.92 -1.89
CA ARG A 246 32.24 13.17 -2.39
C ARG A 246 32.44 12.75 -3.85
N ARG A 247 31.44 12.13 -4.47
CA ARG A 247 31.52 11.59 -5.84
C ARG A 247 32.69 10.62 -6.02
N SER A 248 32.96 9.77 -5.03
CA SER A 248 34.09 8.81 -5.08
C SER A 248 34.00 7.80 -6.23
N TYR A 249 32.83 7.67 -6.86
CA TYR A 249 32.56 6.79 -8.01
C TYR A 249 31.80 7.57 -9.09
N GLU A 250 32.50 8.46 -9.79
CA GLU A 250 31.94 9.43 -10.73
C GLU A 250 31.07 8.78 -11.82
N GLU A 251 31.39 7.56 -12.23
CA GLU A 251 30.69 6.81 -13.27
C GLU A 251 29.23 6.54 -12.90
N HIS A 252 28.86 6.53 -11.62
CA HIS A 252 27.47 6.38 -11.20
C HIS A 252 26.64 7.64 -11.46
N HIS A 253 27.27 8.82 -11.49
CA HIS A 253 26.61 10.11 -11.52
C HIS A 253 26.39 10.62 -12.95
N ILE A 254 25.22 11.20 -13.20
CA ILE A 254 24.91 11.94 -14.44
C ILE A 254 24.89 13.44 -14.18
N GLY A 255 24.62 13.85 -12.94
CA GLY A 255 24.67 15.24 -12.51
C GLY A 255 24.40 15.35 -11.02
N ASN A 256 24.13 16.59 -10.57
CA ASN A 256 23.82 16.86 -9.17
C ASN A 256 22.30 16.88 -8.96
N SER A 257 21.85 16.20 -7.91
CA SER A 257 20.44 16.17 -7.55
C SER A 257 20.08 17.45 -6.78
N PRO A 258 18.94 18.09 -7.07
CA PRO A 258 18.43 19.20 -6.27
C PRO A 258 18.21 18.84 -4.79
N PHE A 259 18.02 17.55 -4.47
CA PHE A 259 17.89 17.09 -3.08
C PHE A 259 19.17 17.30 -2.26
N GLU A 260 20.34 17.38 -2.88
CA GLU A 260 21.60 17.67 -2.19
C GLU A 260 21.61 19.10 -1.60
N LEU A 261 20.81 20.02 -2.15
CA LEU A 261 20.69 21.42 -1.66
C LEU A 261 20.00 21.53 -0.30
N ILE A 262 19.29 20.48 0.12
CA ILE A 262 18.67 20.38 1.45
C ILE A 262 19.40 19.34 2.33
N ASN A 263 20.63 18.98 1.97
CA ASN A 263 21.46 17.99 2.67
C ASN A 263 20.77 16.63 2.86
N LEU A 264 19.94 16.21 1.90
CA LEU A 264 19.30 14.89 1.95
C LEU A 264 20.35 13.80 1.72
N LYS A 265 20.31 12.75 2.53
CA LYS A 265 21.18 11.58 2.42
C LYS A 265 20.80 10.74 1.20
N MET A 266 21.60 10.84 0.15
CA MET A 266 21.24 10.33 -1.17
C MET A 266 21.28 8.80 -1.29
N VAL A 267 21.87 8.09 -0.33
CA VAL A 267 21.84 6.63 -0.25
C VAL A 267 20.76 6.20 0.73
N THR A 268 20.90 6.55 2.02
CA THR A 268 20.04 5.98 3.07
C THR A 268 18.64 6.56 3.09
N GLN A 269 18.38 7.74 2.46
CA GLN A 269 17.03 8.32 2.37
C GLN A 269 16.31 8.05 1.04
N PHE A 270 16.83 7.14 0.23
CA PHE A 270 16.18 6.62 -0.96
C PHE A 270 15.98 5.09 -0.86
N PRO A 271 15.13 4.62 0.07
CA PRO A 271 14.96 3.20 0.34
C PRO A 271 14.34 2.47 -0.86
N LEU A 272 14.68 1.19 -1.05
CA LEU A 272 14.10 0.29 -2.05
C LEU A 272 12.61 0.05 -1.78
N ASP A 273 11.77 0.41 -2.74
CA ASP A 273 10.33 0.21 -2.58
C ASP A 273 9.94 -1.27 -2.76
N TYR A 274 9.36 -1.85 -1.71
CA TYR A 274 8.85 -3.21 -1.66
C TYR A 274 7.81 -3.53 -2.76
N MET A 275 6.93 -2.58 -3.09
CA MET A 275 5.87 -2.80 -4.08
C MET A 275 6.47 -3.05 -5.47
N HIS A 276 7.38 -2.20 -5.92
CA HIS A 276 8.02 -2.30 -7.23
C HIS A 276 9.09 -3.39 -7.26
N LEU A 277 9.93 -3.50 -6.23
CA LEU A 277 11.05 -4.43 -6.22
C LEU A 277 10.60 -5.88 -6.04
N CYS A 278 9.84 -6.15 -4.98
CA CYS A 278 9.52 -7.52 -4.59
C CYS A 278 8.26 -8.02 -5.29
N CYS A 279 7.16 -7.26 -5.23
CA CYS A 279 5.87 -7.70 -5.76
C CYS A 279 5.84 -7.65 -7.30
N LEU A 280 6.06 -6.46 -7.88
CA LEU A 280 6.03 -6.29 -9.33
C LEU A 280 7.32 -6.71 -10.03
N GLY A 281 8.45 -6.73 -9.31
CA GLY A 281 9.75 -7.12 -9.83
C GLY A 281 9.98 -8.62 -9.72
N VAL A 282 10.32 -9.11 -8.52
CA VAL A 282 10.78 -10.50 -8.32
C VAL A 282 9.64 -11.51 -8.36
N MET A 283 8.55 -11.31 -7.63
CA MET A 283 7.43 -12.27 -7.58
C MET A 283 6.80 -12.44 -8.97
N LYS A 284 6.51 -11.33 -9.66
CA LYS A 284 6.05 -11.38 -11.05
C LYS A 284 7.02 -12.14 -11.96
N LYS A 285 8.33 -11.92 -11.81
CA LYS A 285 9.37 -12.59 -12.60
C LYS A 285 9.37 -14.10 -12.36
N LEU A 286 9.28 -14.56 -11.11
CA LEU A 286 9.19 -15.98 -10.78
C LEU A 286 7.99 -16.64 -11.46
N LEU A 287 6.80 -16.05 -11.35
CA LEU A 287 5.59 -16.56 -12.02
C LEU A 287 5.77 -16.59 -13.55
N VAL A 288 6.33 -15.54 -14.16
CA VAL A 288 6.59 -15.53 -15.61
C VAL A 288 7.59 -16.62 -16.01
N LEU A 289 8.62 -16.90 -15.21
CA LEU A 289 9.58 -17.97 -15.48
C LEU A 289 8.93 -19.35 -15.38
N TRP A 290 8.07 -19.58 -14.38
CA TRP A 290 7.35 -20.84 -14.24
C TRP A 290 6.28 -21.04 -15.33
N LEU A 291 5.68 -19.98 -15.87
CA LEU A 291 4.65 -20.11 -16.92
C LEU A 291 5.23 -20.11 -18.34
N ARG A 292 6.23 -19.28 -18.59
CA ARG A 292 6.70 -18.92 -19.95
C ARG A 292 8.22 -19.03 -20.11
N GLY A 293 8.94 -19.45 -19.07
CA GLY A 293 10.40 -19.54 -19.08
C GLY A 293 10.96 -20.72 -19.87
N ARG A 294 12.23 -21.03 -19.58
CA ARG A 294 12.93 -22.18 -20.17
C ARG A 294 12.31 -23.50 -19.69
N ARG A 295 12.52 -24.59 -20.44
CA ARG A 295 11.86 -25.89 -20.18
C ARG A 295 12.21 -26.51 -18.82
N ASP A 296 13.38 -26.20 -18.28
CA ASP A 296 13.89 -26.61 -16.96
C ASP A 296 13.06 -26.05 -15.79
N CYS A 297 12.61 -24.80 -15.89
CA CYS A 297 11.83 -24.14 -14.84
C CYS A 297 10.33 -24.02 -15.16
N ARG A 298 9.92 -24.30 -16.40
CA ARG A 298 8.54 -24.08 -16.88
C ARG A 298 7.63 -25.24 -16.52
N LEU A 299 6.49 -24.91 -15.92
CA LEU A 299 5.41 -25.83 -15.59
C LEU A 299 4.71 -26.37 -16.84
N THR A 300 4.21 -27.59 -16.74
CA THR A 300 3.36 -28.19 -17.76
C THR A 300 1.99 -27.51 -17.78
N ALA A 301 1.28 -27.56 -18.91
CA ALA A 301 -0.07 -27.00 -19.02
C ALA A 301 -1.04 -27.56 -17.96
N ALA A 302 -0.92 -28.84 -17.63
CA ALA A 302 -1.71 -29.49 -16.58
C ALA A 302 -1.45 -28.87 -15.20
N LYS A 303 -0.18 -28.66 -14.83
CA LYS A 303 0.20 -28.02 -13.56
C LYS A 303 -0.22 -26.55 -13.51
N ILE A 304 -0.14 -25.83 -14.62
CA ILE A 304 -0.63 -24.45 -14.73
C ILE A 304 -2.15 -24.41 -14.51
N LYS A 305 -2.89 -25.32 -15.15
CA LYS A 305 -4.34 -25.43 -14.96
C LYS A 305 -4.69 -25.75 -13.51
N GLN A 306 -4.00 -26.73 -12.90
CA GLN A 306 -4.21 -27.10 -11.50
C GLN A 306 -3.99 -25.90 -10.55
N LEU A 307 -2.91 -25.14 -10.74
CA LEU A 307 -2.65 -23.94 -9.94
C LEU A 307 -3.73 -22.86 -10.17
N SER A 308 -4.13 -22.62 -11.41
CA SER A 308 -5.22 -21.67 -11.73
C SER A 308 -6.55 -22.05 -11.09
N ASP A 309 -6.93 -23.33 -11.17
CA ASP A 309 -8.18 -23.85 -10.58
C ASP A 309 -8.15 -23.67 -9.06
N PHE A 310 -7.01 -23.97 -8.42
CA PHE A 310 -6.81 -23.75 -6.99
C PHE A 310 -6.94 -22.26 -6.60
N LEU A 311 -6.36 -21.35 -7.39
CA LEU A 311 -6.48 -19.90 -7.14
C LEU A 311 -7.93 -19.40 -7.23
N ILE A 312 -8.74 -19.97 -8.13
CA ILE A 312 -10.16 -19.64 -8.25
C ILE A 312 -10.92 -20.11 -7.01
N ILE A 313 -10.68 -21.35 -6.56
CA ILE A 313 -11.29 -21.90 -5.34
C ILE A 313 -10.91 -21.04 -4.12
N LEU A 314 -9.63 -20.67 -3.99
CA LEU A 314 -9.16 -19.85 -2.89
C LEU A 314 -9.76 -18.45 -2.85
N SER A 315 -10.31 -17.94 -3.96
CA SER A 315 -10.90 -16.59 -3.99
C SER A 315 -12.07 -16.41 -3.00
N THR A 316 -12.74 -17.49 -2.59
CA THR A 316 -13.80 -17.48 -1.57
C THR A 316 -13.27 -17.58 -0.13
N TRP A 317 -11.99 -17.88 0.04
CA TRP A 317 -11.31 -18.01 1.33
C TRP A 317 -10.44 -16.80 1.69
N ILE A 318 -10.25 -15.85 0.76
CA ILE A 318 -9.43 -14.65 0.98
C ILE A 318 -10.15 -13.68 1.93
N PRO A 319 -9.53 -13.29 3.06
CA PRO A 319 -10.10 -12.34 4.01
C PRO A 319 -10.46 -10.98 3.40
N LYS A 320 -11.46 -10.31 4.00
CA LYS A 320 -12.00 -9.02 3.57
C LYS A 320 -10.96 -7.90 3.51
N GLU A 321 -9.87 -7.98 4.27
CA GLU A 321 -8.79 -6.99 4.27
C GLU A 321 -8.03 -6.95 2.93
N PHE A 322 -8.12 -8.01 2.11
CA PHE A 322 -7.55 -8.01 0.77
C PHE A 322 -8.57 -7.51 -0.25
N GLN A 323 -8.41 -6.26 -0.69
CA GLN A 323 -9.29 -5.64 -1.69
C GLN A 323 -9.38 -6.40 -3.02
N ARG A 324 -8.33 -7.15 -3.40
CA ARG A 324 -8.30 -7.94 -4.63
C ARG A 324 -8.09 -9.41 -4.30
N LYS A 325 -8.94 -10.23 -4.91
CA LYS A 325 -8.87 -11.69 -4.86
C LYS A 325 -7.94 -12.21 -5.96
N CYS A 326 -7.41 -13.42 -5.78
CA CYS A 326 -6.63 -14.07 -6.83
C CYS A 326 -7.49 -14.36 -8.06
N ARG A 327 -6.87 -14.20 -9.22
CA ARG A 327 -7.46 -14.49 -10.52
C ARG A 327 -6.72 -15.66 -11.16
N ASN A 328 -7.28 -16.19 -12.24
CA ASN A 328 -6.60 -17.16 -13.10
C ASN A 328 -5.23 -16.60 -13.58
N LEU A 329 -4.22 -17.47 -13.67
CA LEU A 329 -2.89 -17.15 -14.21
C LEU A 329 -2.90 -16.73 -15.68
N GLY A 330 -3.97 -17.01 -16.44
CA GLY A 330 -4.18 -16.43 -17.77
C GLY A 330 -4.19 -14.90 -17.77
N GLU A 331 -4.57 -14.28 -16.66
CA GLU A 331 -4.64 -12.84 -16.46
C GLU A 331 -3.38 -12.25 -15.81
N LEU A 332 -2.28 -13.02 -15.70
CA LEU A 332 -1.07 -12.61 -14.96
C LEU A 332 -0.51 -11.25 -15.41
N ASP A 333 -0.59 -10.93 -16.70
CA ASP A 333 -0.12 -9.64 -17.22
C ASP A 333 -0.94 -8.44 -16.70
N ARG A 334 -2.18 -8.69 -16.25
CA ARG A 334 -3.09 -7.71 -15.66
C ARG A 334 -3.11 -7.72 -14.14
N TRP A 335 -2.35 -8.61 -13.48
CA TRP A 335 -2.23 -8.63 -12.03
C TRP A 335 -1.63 -7.33 -11.50
N LYS A 336 -2.18 -6.85 -10.40
CA LYS A 336 -1.72 -5.68 -9.65
C LYS A 336 -0.74 -6.10 -8.56
N ALA A 337 0.04 -5.14 -8.06
CA ALA A 337 1.02 -5.38 -7.00
C ALA A 337 0.40 -6.06 -5.76
N THR A 338 -0.85 -5.72 -5.40
CA THR A 338 -1.58 -6.33 -4.28
C THR A 338 -1.83 -7.83 -4.48
N GLU A 339 -2.03 -8.30 -5.71
CA GLU A 339 -2.23 -9.73 -6.00
C GLU A 339 -0.89 -10.49 -5.93
N PHE A 340 0.18 -9.91 -6.46
CA PHE A 340 1.53 -10.47 -6.31
C PHE A 340 1.94 -10.54 -4.84
N ARG A 341 1.62 -9.51 -4.05
CA ARG A 341 1.86 -9.48 -2.61
C ARG A 341 1.08 -10.58 -1.87
N LEU A 342 -0.20 -10.74 -2.18
CA LEU A 342 -1.04 -11.80 -1.60
C LEU A 342 -0.47 -13.19 -1.94
N PHE A 343 -0.07 -13.38 -3.20
CA PHE A 343 0.56 -14.61 -3.64
C PHE A 343 1.88 -14.86 -2.93
N LEU A 344 2.76 -13.85 -2.87
CA LEU A 344 4.07 -13.93 -2.23
C LEU A 344 3.96 -14.28 -0.75
N LEU A 345 3.11 -13.59 0.01
CA LEU A 345 3.11 -13.69 1.48
C LEU A 345 2.27 -14.86 2.02
N TYR A 346 1.20 -15.25 1.33
CA TYR A 346 0.20 -16.18 1.89
C TYR A 346 -0.06 -17.40 1.01
N ILE A 347 -0.38 -17.20 -0.27
CA ILE A 347 -0.90 -18.29 -1.12
C ILE A 347 0.23 -19.17 -1.65
N GLY A 348 1.36 -18.59 -2.05
CA GLY A 348 2.46 -19.29 -2.70
C GLY A 348 2.99 -20.49 -1.90
N PRO A 349 3.27 -20.38 -0.58
CA PRO A 349 3.80 -21.50 0.20
C PRO A 349 2.87 -22.71 0.23
N VAL A 350 1.57 -22.49 0.05
CA VAL A 350 0.56 -23.54 0.02
C VAL A 350 0.35 -24.04 -1.40
N ALA A 351 0.02 -23.12 -2.32
CA ALA A 351 -0.38 -23.42 -3.68
C ALA A 351 0.74 -24.05 -4.53
N LEU A 352 2.01 -23.74 -4.22
CA LEU A 352 3.14 -24.22 -5.01
C LEU A 352 3.66 -25.60 -4.55
N ARG A 353 3.26 -26.10 -3.38
CA ARG A 353 3.83 -27.29 -2.74
C ARG A 353 3.77 -28.55 -3.61
N THR A 354 2.65 -28.77 -4.28
CA THR A 354 2.44 -29.94 -5.17
C THR A 354 2.65 -29.60 -6.65
N ILE A 355 2.93 -28.32 -6.96
CA ILE A 355 3.03 -27.80 -8.32
C ILE A 355 4.50 -27.69 -8.76
N LEU A 356 5.34 -27.02 -7.96
CA LEU A 356 6.74 -26.82 -8.29
C LEU A 356 7.57 -28.09 -8.00
N PRO A 357 8.65 -28.34 -8.77
CA PRO A 357 9.68 -29.28 -8.33
C PRO A 357 10.32 -28.82 -7.01
N LEU A 358 10.85 -29.77 -6.24
CA LEU A 358 11.28 -29.55 -4.85
C LEU A 358 12.25 -28.37 -4.68
N ASP A 359 13.31 -28.29 -5.49
CA ASP A 359 14.32 -27.22 -5.37
C ASP A 359 13.73 -25.83 -5.59
N TYR A 360 12.82 -25.70 -6.57
CA TYR A 360 12.13 -24.44 -6.87
C TYR A 360 11.13 -24.06 -5.77
N TYR A 361 10.49 -25.04 -5.14
CA TYR A 361 9.59 -24.82 -4.00
C TYR A 361 10.35 -24.35 -2.76
N ILE A 362 11.45 -25.04 -2.40
CA ILE A 362 12.33 -24.63 -1.31
C ILE A 362 12.87 -23.22 -1.56
N HIS A 363 13.35 -22.95 -2.77
CA HIS A 363 13.85 -21.64 -3.17
C HIS A 363 12.78 -20.54 -3.05
N PHE A 364 11.54 -20.82 -3.46
CA PHE A 364 10.44 -19.88 -3.24
C PHE A 364 10.15 -19.66 -1.74
N ASN A 365 10.17 -20.71 -0.92
CA ASN A 365 9.93 -20.61 0.51
C ASN A 365 11.00 -19.77 1.24
N VAL A 366 12.25 -19.76 0.76
CA VAL A 366 13.28 -18.82 1.23
C VAL A 366 12.84 -17.37 1.03
N PHE A 367 12.37 -17.04 -0.18
CA PHE A 367 11.90 -15.69 -0.47
C PHE A 367 10.64 -15.33 0.32
N ASN A 368 9.68 -16.24 0.42
CA ASN A 368 8.50 -16.04 1.25
C ASN A 368 8.86 -15.79 2.72
N CYS A 369 9.76 -16.61 3.29
CA CYS A 369 10.19 -16.50 4.69
C CYS A 369 10.85 -15.15 4.96
N ALA A 370 11.82 -14.76 4.12
CA ALA A 370 12.49 -13.46 4.24
C ALA A 370 11.49 -12.29 4.17
N MET A 371 10.58 -12.31 3.20
CA MET A 371 9.57 -11.25 3.03
C MET A 371 8.58 -11.21 4.20
N ARG A 372 8.17 -12.37 4.73
CA ARG A 372 7.31 -12.45 5.92
C ARG A 372 7.98 -11.88 7.16
N ILE A 373 9.29 -12.08 7.33
CA ILE A 373 10.06 -11.45 8.41
C ILE A 373 10.11 -9.94 8.23
N LEU A 374 10.54 -9.46 7.06
CA LEU A 374 10.75 -8.03 6.80
C LEU A 374 9.45 -7.21 6.74
N CYS A 375 8.30 -7.83 6.43
CA CYS A 375 7.00 -7.18 6.50
C CYS A 375 6.40 -7.14 7.91
N HIS A 376 6.85 -7.97 8.85
CA HIS A 376 6.26 -8.05 10.19
C HIS A 376 6.84 -6.96 11.11
N PRO A 377 6.03 -6.11 11.78
CA PRO A 377 6.51 -4.97 12.57
C PRO A 377 7.55 -5.30 13.65
N ALA A 378 7.36 -6.39 14.40
CA ALA A 378 8.34 -6.84 15.40
C ALA A 378 9.51 -7.64 14.80
N ASN A 379 9.20 -8.67 13.98
CA ASN A 379 10.23 -9.59 13.47
C ASN A 379 11.22 -8.95 12.51
N CYS A 380 10.85 -7.87 11.82
CA CYS A 380 11.70 -7.25 10.81
C CYS A 380 13.02 -6.68 11.37
N ILE A 381 13.04 -6.34 12.67
CA ILE A 381 14.24 -5.87 13.37
C ILE A 381 14.95 -7.04 14.07
N CYS A 382 14.25 -7.82 14.89
CA CYS A 382 14.92 -8.86 15.69
C CYS A 382 15.48 -10.01 14.85
N ASN A 383 14.86 -10.31 13.70
CA ASN A 383 15.31 -11.37 12.77
C ASN A 383 15.88 -10.78 11.47
N ASN A 384 16.30 -9.51 11.48
CA ASN A 384 16.76 -8.81 10.29
C ASN A 384 17.96 -9.52 9.61
N GLN A 385 18.96 -9.91 10.40
CA GLN A 385 20.14 -10.62 9.90
C GLN A 385 19.78 -11.95 9.25
N TYR A 386 18.88 -12.72 9.87
CA TYR A 386 18.43 -13.98 9.28
C TYR A 386 17.69 -13.77 7.95
N ALA A 387 16.84 -12.75 7.86
CA ALA A 387 16.21 -12.39 6.60
C ALA A 387 17.23 -11.96 5.54
N GLN A 388 18.28 -11.24 5.93
CA GLN A 388 19.37 -10.85 5.03
C GLN A 388 20.11 -12.07 4.46
N ASP A 389 20.44 -13.03 5.32
CA ASP A 389 21.11 -14.27 4.92
C ASP A 389 20.23 -15.08 3.96
N LEU A 390 18.92 -15.17 4.22
CA LEU A 390 17.95 -15.79 3.31
C LEU A 390 17.91 -15.09 1.94
N LEU A 391 17.96 -13.75 1.88
CA LEU A 391 17.95 -13.01 0.62
C LEU A 391 19.26 -13.21 -0.17
N LYS A 392 20.42 -13.21 0.51
CA LYS A 392 21.69 -13.56 -0.14
C LYS A 392 21.66 -14.98 -0.71
N TYR A 393 21.20 -15.96 0.08
CA TYR A 393 21.02 -17.34 -0.38
C TYR A 393 20.05 -17.43 -1.57
N PHE A 394 18.92 -16.73 -1.50
CA PHE A 394 17.94 -16.70 -2.59
C PHE A 394 18.58 -16.20 -3.89
N VAL A 395 19.33 -15.08 -3.85
CA VAL A 395 19.96 -14.51 -5.05
C VAL A 395 21.07 -15.43 -5.58
N TYR A 396 21.86 -16.04 -4.69
CA TYR A 396 22.89 -17.02 -5.07
C TYR A 396 22.28 -18.21 -5.83
N GLU A 397 21.28 -18.88 -5.24
CA GLU A 397 20.61 -20.05 -5.86
C GLU A 397 19.76 -19.67 -7.08
N PHE A 398 19.28 -18.43 -7.17
CA PHE A 398 18.53 -17.96 -8.33
C PHE A 398 19.35 -18.10 -9.61
N LYS A 399 20.68 -17.90 -9.53
CA LYS A 399 21.61 -18.08 -10.66
C LYS A 399 21.54 -19.49 -11.21
N THR A 400 21.62 -20.47 -10.32
CA THR A 400 21.65 -21.90 -10.65
C THR A 400 20.31 -22.35 -11.21
N LEU A 401 19.22 -22.03 -10.52
CA LEU A 401 17.88 -22.52 -10.87
C LEU A 401 17.28 -21.84 -12.11
N TYR A 402 17.46 -20.53 -12.26
CA TYR A 402 16.82 -19.76 -13.35
C TYR A 402 17.79 -19.30 -14.42
N GLY A 403 19.10 -19.52 -14.23
CA GLY A 403 20.15 -19.09 -15.13
C GLY A 403 20.58 -17.63 -14.90
N GLU A 404 21.88 -17.41 -15.01
CA GLU A 404 22.56 -16.13 -14.80
C GLU A 404 21.95 -14.95 -15.55
N LYS A 405 21.49 -15.14 -16.79
CA LYS A 405 20.81 -14.10 -17.59
C LYS A 405 19.56 -13.50 -16.95
N ASN A 406 19.03 -14.13 -15.89
CA ASN A 406 17.87 -13.67 -15.17
C ASN A 406 18.23 -12.91 -13.87
N LEU A 407 19.51 -12.82 -13.47
CA LEU A 407 20.00 -11.98 -12.37
C LEU A 407 20.02 -10.49 -12.75
N THR A 408 18.83 -9.94 -12.95
CA THR A 408 18.61 -8.54 -13.26
C THR A 408 18.64 -7.68 -12.00
N TYR A 409 18.75 -6.37 -12.15
CA TYR A 409 18.70 -5.34 -11.09
C TYR A 409 17.75 -5.65 -9.92
N ASN A 410 16.49 -6.02 -10.20
CA ASN A 410 15.51 -6.31 -9.15
C ASN A 410 15.86 -7.53 -8.28
N VAL A 411 16.50 -8.55 -8.85
CA VAL A 411 16.89 -9.75 -8.08
C VAL A 411 18.08 -9.42 -7.20
N HIS A 412 19.09 -8.73 -7.76
CA HIS A 412 20.26 -8.28 -7.01
C HIS A 412 19.88 -7.39 -5.82
N ASN A 413 19.02 -6.40 -6.03
CA ASN A 413 18.65 -5.44 -4.99
C ASN A 413 17.90 -6.03 -3.79
N LEU A 414 17.46 -7.29 -3.84
CA LEU A 414 16.92 -7.96 -2.67
C LEU A 414 17.92 -7.96 -1.52
N ILE A 415 19.22 -8.13 -1.79
CA ILE A 415 20.25 -8.20 -0.75
C ILE A 415 20.46 -6.88 -0.01
N HIS A 416 19.84 -5.78 -0.44
CA HIS A 416 19.97 -4.48 0.25
C HIS A 416 18.75 -4.13 1.09
N LEU A 417 17.67 -4.93 1.02
CA LEU A 417 16.40 -4.62 1.69
C LEU A 417 16.49 -4.62 3.22
N SER A 418 17.31 -5.50 3.79
CA SER A 418 17.45 -5.61 5.25
C SER A 418 17.97 -4.30 5.86
N ASN A 419 18.88 -3.62 5.17
CA ASN A 419 19.50 -2.38 5.61
C ASN A 419 18.47 -1.25 5.66
N ASP A 420 17.61 -1.12 4.64
CA ASP A 420 16.52 -0.15 4.65
C ASP A 420 15.53 -0.42 5.80
N VAL A 421 15.25 -1.70 6.09
CA VAL A 421 14.36 -2.11 7.19
C VAL A 421 14.91 -1.73 8.57
N LEU A 422 16.23 -1.77 8.77
CA LEU A 422 16.84 -1.31 10.03
C LEU A 422 16.63 0.18 10.27
N ILE A 423 16.48 0.98 9.21
CA ILE A 423 16.29 2.43 9.29
C ILE A 423 14.80 2.77 9.42
N TYR A 424 13.95 2.14 8.61
CA TYR A 424 12.55 2.55 8.43
C TYR A 424 11.52 1.65 9.10
N GLY A 425 11.94 0.53 9.67
CA GLY A 425 11.06 -0.51 10.20
C GLY A 425 10.54 -1.44 9.10
N SER A 426 9.37 -2.04 9.29
CA SER A 426 8.83 -3.01 8.33
C SER A 426 8.63 -2.43 6.93
N LEU A 427 8.73 -3.27 5.90
CA LEU A 427 8.65 -2.89 4.48
C LEU A 427 7.41 -2.07 4.10
N ASP A 428 6.32 -2.19 4.87
CA ASP A 428 5.10 -1.42 4.61
C ASP A 428 5.21 0.05 4.98
N LYS A 429 6.02 0.39 5.99
CA LYS A 429 6.16 1.75 6.50
C LYS A 429 6.70 2.71 5.42
N PHE A 430 7.53 2.21 4.51
CA PHE A 430 8.16 2.99 3.43
C PHE A 430 7.80 2.49 2.03
N SER A 431 6.63 1.84 1.87
CA SER A 431 6.16 1.34 0.58
C SER A 431 5.44 2.41 -0.27
N ALA A 432 5.43 2.22 -1.58
CA ALA A 432 4.77 3.09 -2.54
C ALA A 432 3.23 2.87 -2.64
N PHE A 433 2.67 1.86 -1.95
CA PHE A 433 1.24 1.55 -2.02
C PHE A 433 0.32 2.75 -1.71
N PRO A 434 0.55 3.56 -0.65
CA PRO A 434 -0.29 4.73 -0.37
C PRO A 434 -0.22 5.77 -1.49
N PHE A 435 0.96 6.03 -2.03
CA PHE A 435 1.18 7.00 -3.10
C PHE A 435 0.53 6.55 -4.42
N GLU A 436 0.66 5.28 -4.80
CA GLU A 436 -0.01 4.73 -5.99
C GLU A 436 -1.53 4.83 -5.87
N ASN A 437 -2.10 4.46 -4.71
CA ASN A 437 -3.52 4.60 -4.45
C ASN A 437 -3.99 6.06 -4.55
N PHE A 438 -3.20 7.00 -4.02
CA PHE A 438 -3.49 8.42 -4.12
C PHE A 438 -3.41 8.92 -5.58
N MET A 439 -2.43 8.46 -6.35
CA MET A 439 -2.31 8.79 -7.78
C MET A 439 -3.52 8.30 -8.59
N GLN A 440 -4.10 7.15 -8.25
CA GLN A 440 -5.36 6.71 -8.88
C GLN A 440 -6.53 7.65 -8.54
N LYS A 441 -6.60 8.17 -7.31
CA LYS A 441 -7.58 9.22 -6.93
C LYS A 441 -7.34 10.50 -7.74
N LEU A 442 -6.08 10.93 -7.86
CA LEU A 442 -5.70 12.12 -8.62
C LEU A 442 -6.12 12.01 -10.09
N LYS A 443 -5.94 10.84 -10.70
CA LYS A 443 -6.38 10.57 -12.07
C LYS A 443 -7.90 10.73 -12.25
N LYS A 444 -8.69 10.28 -11.26
CA LYS A 444 -10.16 10.43 -11.27
C LYS A 444 -10.63 11.89 -11.18
N LEU A 445 -9.80 12.79 -10.62
CA LEU A 445 -10.12 14.22 -10.59
C LEU A 445 -10.10 14.86 -11.99
N ILE A 446 -9.39 14.25 -12.94
CA ILE A 446 -9.31 14.72 -14.33
C ILE A 446 -10.42 14.05 -15.14
N ARG A 447 -11.44 14.81 -15.51
CA ARG A 447 -12.58 14.30 -16.30
C ARG A 447 -12.40 14.48 -17.80
N LYS A 448 -11.64 15.51 -18.20
CA LYS A 448 -11.35 15.84 -19.60
C LYS A 448 -9.85 16.00 -19.80
N SER A 449 -9.36 15.80 -21.02
CA SER A 449 -7.94 15.93 -21.35
C SER A 449 -7.39 17.36 -21.26
N GLN A 450 -8.27 18.36 -21.39
CA GLN A 450 -7.89 19.77 -21.38
C GLN A 450 -7.59 20.29 -19.98
N ALA A 451 -6.53 21.10 -19.83
CA ALA A 451 -6.19 21.77 -18.58
C ALA A 451 -6.14 20.84 -17.33
N PRO A 452 -5.37 19.71 -17.36
CA PRO A 452 -5.36 18.77 -16.24
C PRO A 452 -4.92 19.39 -14.91
N LEU A 453 -3.93 20.28 -14.92
CA LEU A 453 -3.41 20.94 -13.73
C LEU A 453 -4.45 21.83 -13.05
N GLN A 454 -5.21 22.59 -13.85
CA GLN A 454 -6.30 23.43 -13.35
C GLN A 454 -7.43 22.58 -12.77
N GLN A 455 -7.82 21.49 -13.44
CA GLN A 455 -8.83 20.56 -12.92
C GLN A 455 -8.41 20.00 -11.56
N ILE A 456 -7.16 19.55 -11.44
CA ILE A 456 -6.59 19.05 -10.19
C ILE A 456 -6.66 20.12 -9.09
N HIS A 457 -6.14 21.33 -9.35
CA HIS A 457 -6.12 22.40 -8.36
C HIS A 457 -7.53 22.77 -7.88
N CYS A 458 -8.49 22.90 -8.80
CA CYS A 458 -9.87 23.20 -8.47
C CYS A 458 -10.47 22.12 -7.56
N ARG A 459 -10.38 20.84 -7.96
CA ARG A 459 -11.01 19.73 -7.25
C ARG A 459 -10.42 19.50 -5.85
N ILE A 460 -9.11 19.65 -5.71
CA ILE A 460 -8.47 19.54 -4.39
C ILE A 460 -8.92 20.67 -3.49
N SER A 461 -9.05 21.89 -4.03
CA SER A 461 -9.50 23.04 -3.25
C SER A 461 -10.96 22.91 -2.81
N GLU A 462 -11.81 22.29 -3.63
CA GLU A 462 -13.22 22.01 -3.29
C GLU A 462 -13.34 20.94 -2.19
N ASN A 463 -12.47 19.91 -2.20
CA ASN A 463 -12.51 18.81 -1.22
C ASN A 463 -12.05 19.20 0.20
N LYS A 464 -11.50 20.40 0.41
CA LYS A 464 -10.95 20.84 1.70
C LYS A 464 -11.96 20.89 2.83
N GLU A 465 -13.22 21.24 2.53
CA GLU A 465 -14.28 21.45 3.53
C GLU A 465 -14.96 20.14 3.97
N ILE A 466 -14.84 19.05 3.18
CA ILE A 466 -15.55 17.79 3.46
C ILE A 466 -14.81 16.91 4.46
N VAL A 467 -13.48 16.85 4.35
CA VAL A 467 -12.66 15.99 5.22
C VAL A 467 -12.81 16.38 6.68
N TYR A 468 -13.08 17.66 6.95
CA TYR A 468 -13.31 18.21 8.29
C TYR A 468 -14.58 17.66 8.97
N LEU A 469 -15.57 17.21 8.20
CA LEU A 469 -16.90 16.90 8.70
C LEU A 469 -17.30 15.42 8.56
N SER A 470 -16.50 14.58 7.91
CA SER A 470 -16.81 13.14 7.75
C SER A 470 -16.18 12.23 8.82
N GLN A 471 -15.66 12.80 9.91
CA GLN A 471 -14.91 12.06 10.94
C GLN A 471 -15.57 12.01 12.33
N GLU A 472 -16.87 12.33 12.47
CA GLU A 472 -17.60 12.13 13.74
C GLU A 472 -18.10 10.70 13.99
N ASN A 473 -17.52 9.66 13.37
CA ASN A 473 -17.78 8.28 13.80
C ASN A 473 -16.67 7.81 14.73
N ASN A 474 -16.75 8.22 16.01
CA ASN A 474 -16.04 7.59 17.12
C ASN A 474 -16.64 6.19 17.36
N ILE A 475 -16.42 5.26 16.42
CA ILE A 475 -16.69 3.85 16.66
C ILE A 475 -15.65 3.39 17.68
N HIS A 476 -16.10 3.21 18.91
CA HIS A 476 -15.26 2.59 19.94
C HIS A 476 -15.08 1.11 19.61
N PHE A 477 -13.85 0.71 19.32
CA PHE A 477 -13.48 -0.68 19.13
C PHE A 477 -13.22 -1.36 20.49
N PRO A 478 -13.56 -2.66 20.65
CA PRO A 478 -14.23 -3.54 19.68
C PRO A 478 -15.72 -3.20 19.50
N TYR A 479 -16.22 -3.28 18.27
CA TYR A 479 -17.63 -3.01 17.93
C TYR A 479 -18.27 -4.24 17.27
N MET A 480 -19.38 -4.71 17.84
CA MET A 480 -20.19 -5.78 17.24
C MET A 480 -21.30 -5.17 16.37
N ALA A 481 -21.41 -5.65 15.14
CA ALA A 481 -22.35 -5.16 14.14
C ALA A 481 -23.21 -6.30 13.59
N ASN A 482 -24.28 -5.94 12.87
CA ASN A 482 -25.21 -6.87 12.23
C ASN A 482 -25.82 -7.85 13.25
N PRO A 483 -26.69 -7.36 14.16
CA PRO A 483 -27.35 -8.20 15.15
C PRO A 483 -28.16 -9.31 14.47
N LEU A 484 -28.10 -10.50 15.04
CA LEU A 484 -28.84 -11.67 14.61
C LEU A 484 -30.10 -11.83 15.49
N PRO A 485 -31.14 -12.56 15.02
CA PRO A 485 -32.32 -12.84 15.83
C PRO A 485 -31.94 -13.45 17.19
N GLU A 486 -32.66 -13.06 18.25
CA GLU A 486 -32.45 -13.65 19.57
C GLU A 486 -32.74 -15.14 19.53
N GLN A 487 -31.73 -15.93 19.92
CA GLN A 487 -31.78 -17.38 20.01
C GLN A 487 -31.06 -17.78 21.30
N GLU A 488 -31.44 -18.91 21.88
CA GLU A 488 -30.68 -19.49 22.98
C GLU A 488 -29.28 -19.89 22.46
N LEU A 489 -28.27 -19.08 22.78
CA LEU A 489 -26.89 -19.39 22.50
C LEU A 489 -26.33 -20.28 23.62
N GLN A 490 -25.34 -21.10 23.24
CA GLN A 490 -24.55 -21.83 24.22
C GLN A 490 -23.91 -20.87 25.25
N PHE A 491 -23.63 -21.40 26.45
CA PHE A 491 -22.98 -20.68 27.55
C PHE A 491 -23.78 -19.50 28.13
N PHE A 492 -25.09 -19.45 27.88
CA PHE A 492 -26.01 -18.38 28.31
C PHE A 492 -25.62 -17.00 27.75
N CYS A 493 -25.12 -16.98 26.51
CA CYS A 493 -24.79 -15.73 25.84
C CYS A 493 -26.05 -15.08 25.25
N THR A 494 -26.04 -13.75 25.14
CA THR A 494 -27.14 -12.96 24.60
C THR A 494 -26.66 -12.06 23.47
N ARG A 495 -27.60 -11.48 22.71
CA ARG A 495 -27.33 -10.52 21.63
C ARG A 495 -26.30 -11.05 20.61
N PRO A 496 -26.62 -12.11 19.85
CA PRO A 496 -25.73 -12.62 18.81
C PRO A 496 -25.53 -11.56 17.71
N HIS A 497 -24.32 -11.50 17.18
CA HIS A 497 -23.91 -10.65 16.07
C HIS A 497 -23.14 -11.48 15.05
N SER A 498 -23.24 -11.08 13.78
CA SER A 498 -22.55 -11.75 12.67
C SER A 498 -21.22 -11.09 12.28
N LYS A 499 -20.90 -9.95 12.89
CA LYS A 499 -19.73 -9.16 12.52
C LYS A 499 -19.08 -8.53 13.76
N LEU A 500 -17.76 -8.62 13.83
CA LEU A 500 -16.93 -7.99 14.85
C LEU A 500 -15.90 -7.09 14.16
N LEU A 501 -15.91 -5.81 14.49
CA LEU A 501 -14.94 -4.84 14.02
C LEU A 501 -13.93 -4.59 15.14
N LEU A 502 -12.66 -4.76 14.81
CA LEU A 502 -11.53 -4.32 15.62
C LEU A 502 -10.85 -3.14 14.93
N SER A 503 -9.92 -2.47 15.60
CA SER A 503 -9.26 -1.25 15.11
C SER A 503 -8.54 -1.42 13.76
N ASN A 504 -8.12 -2.63 13.43
CA ASN A 504 -7.26 -2.95 12.27
C ASN A 504 -7.75 -4.15 11.43
N CYS A 505 -8.82 -4.84 11.84
CA CYS A 505 -9.38 -5.97 11.10
C CYS A 505 -10.87 -6.18 11.40
N THR A 506 -11.53 -6.99 10.56
CA THR A 506 -12.96 -7.29 10.71
C THR A 506 -13.17 -8.79 10.64
N PHE A 507 -13.82 -9.37 11.64
CA PHE A 507 -14.29 -10.75 11.58
C PHE A 507 -15.75 -10.79 11.16
N ASN A 508 -16.12 -11.82 10.40
CA ASN A 508 -17.49 -12.18 10.12
C ASN A 508 -17.63 -13.70 10.15
N LEU A 509 -18.84 -14.23 9.96
CA LEU A 509 -19.10 -15.67 10.10
C LEU A 509 -18.78 -16.51 8.84
N CYS A 510 -18.32 -15.90 7.75
CA CYS A 510 -17.95 -16.63 6.54
C CYS A 510 -16.53 -17.22 6.64
N ASN A 511 -16.26 -18.26 5.85
CA ASN A 511 -15.05 -19.06 5.96
C ASN A 511 -13.73 -18.29 5.78
N SER A 512 -13.76 -17.17 5.06
CA SER A 512 -12.58 -16.31 4.83
C SER A 512 -12.21 -15.43 6.01
N ASP A 513 -13.14 -15.14 6.91
CA ASP A 513 -12.99 -14.07 7.92
C ASP A 513 -13.23 -14.54 9.35
N ASN A 514 -13.49 -15.83 9.55
CA ASN A 514 -13.85 -16.39 10.85
C ASN A 514 -12.70 -17.10 11.58
N CYS A 515 -11.44 -16.91 11.17
CA CYS A 515 -10.29 -17.56 11.80
C CYS A 515 -9.40 -16.54 12.52
N GLY A 516 -8.99 -16.84 13.75
CA GLY A 516 -8.13 -15.96 14.56
C GLY A 516 -7.17 -16.73 15.46
N PHE A 517 -6.12 -16.04 15.90
CA PHE A 517 -5.16 -16.50 16.89
C PHE A 517 -5.50 -15.89 18.25
N LEU A 518 -5.44 -16.70 19.30
CA LEU A 518 -5.55 -16.25 20.68
C LEU A 518 -4.16 -15.92 21.26
N GLU A 519 -4.13 -15.18 22.37
CA GLU A 519 -2.89 -14.83 23.10
C GLU A 519 -2.08 -16.06 23.57
N ASP A 520 -2.76 -17.16 23.89
CA ASP A 520 -2.13 -18.44 24.26
C ASP A 520 -1.58 -19.24 23.06
N GLY A 521 -1.73 -18.71 21.84
CA GLY A 521 -1.30 -19.35 20.60
C GLY A 521 -2.28 -20.38 20.04
N SER A 522 -3.47 -20.54 20.63
CA SER A 522 -4.56 -21.34 20.07
C SER A 522 -5.10 -20.70 18.79
N ILE A 523 -5.51 -21.53 17.83
CA ILE A 523 -6.10 -21.08 16.56
C ILE A 523 -7.58 -21.45 16.60
N ILE A 524 -8.45 -20.45 16.50
CA ILE A 524 -9.90 -20.61 16.61
C ILE A 524 -10.62 -20.36 15.28
N VAL A 525 -11.74 -21.06 15.12
CA VAL A 525 -12.75 -20.82 14.09
C VAL A 525 -14.02 -20.33 14.80
N MET A 526 -14.36 -19.09 14.52
CA MET A 526 -15.44 -18.34 15.15
C MET A 526 -16.78 -18.70 14.49
N GLN A 527 -17.80 -18.91 15.31
CA GLN A 527 -19.15 -19.25 14.87
C GLN A 527 -20.16 -18.16 15.23
N HIS A 528 -19.97 -17.49 16.37
CA HIS A 528 -20.82 -16.37 16.80
C HIS A 528 -20.02 -15.33 17.58
N PHE A 529 -20.42 -14.06 17.45
CA PHE A 529 -20.04 -12.99 18.37
C PHE A 529 -21.24 -12.68 19.26
N ALA A 530 -21.04 -12.55 20.57
CA ALA A 530 -22.14 -12.38 21.51
C ALA A 530 -21.69 -11.66 22.77
N TYR A 531 -22.61 -11.51 23.72
CA TYR A 531 -22.30 -10.97 25.05
C TYR A 531 -22.55 -12.00 26.14
N LYS A 532 -21.67 -12.02 27.14
CA LYS A 532 -21.90 -12.74 28.39
C LYS A 532 -21.70 -11.78 29.55
N ASN A 533 -22.74 -11.58 30.36
CA ASN A 533 -22.73 -10.60 31.46
C ASN A 533 -22.27 -9.21 31.01
N ASN A 534 -22.75 -8.75 29.85
CA ASN A 534 -22.33 -7.50 29.17
C ASN A 534 -20.89 -7.43 28.66
N GLU A 535 -20.09 -8.49 28.79
CA GLU A 535 -18.76 -8.56 28.20
C GLU A 535 -18.81 -9.14 26.77
N PRO A 536 -18.09 -8.55 25.80
CA PRO A 536 -18.02 -9.06 24.44
C PRO A 536 -17.23 -10.37 24.37
N VAL A 537 -17.86 -11.42 23.84
CA VAL A 537 -17.29 -12.76 23.72
C VAL A 537 -17.41 -13.31 22.30
N VAL A 538 -16.54 -14.27 21.98
CA VAL A 538 -16.60 -15.08 20.78
C VAL A 538 -16.86 -16.53 21.14
N ILE A 539 -17.75 -17.18 20.39
CA ILE A 539 -18.08 -18.59 20.52
C ILE A 539 -17.56 -19.31 19.27
N GLY A 540 -16.88 -20.43 19.45
CA GLY A 540 -16.29 -21.17 18.34
C GLY A 540 -15.54 -22.43 18.78
N GLN A 541 -14.71 -22.96 17.90
CA GLN A 541 -13.90 -24.16 18.16
C GLN A 541 -12.42 -23.81 17.93
N TYR A 542 -11.50 -24.51 18.61
CA TYR A 542 -10.07 -24.40 18.33
C TYR A 542 -9.56 -25.66 17.63
N PHE A 543 -8.48 -25.54 16.86
CA PHE A 543 -7.83 -26.70 16.27
C PHE A 543 -7.02 -27.46 17.33
N ARG A 544 -7.28 -28.77 17.47
CA ARG A 544 -6.59 -29.65 18.43
C ARG A 544 -5.19 -30.02 17.96
N HIS A 545 -5.02 -30.20 16.65
CA HIS A 545 -3.72 -30.51 16.06
C HIS A 545 -3.17 -29.29 15.36
N LYS A 546 -1.92 -28.96 15.70
CA LYS A 546 -1.18 -27.82 15.17
C LYS A 546 0.27 -28.22 15.01
N VAL A 547 0.77 -28.22 13.77
CA VAL A 547 2.17 -28.57 13.46
C VAL A 547 2.78 -27.56 12.49
N SER A 548 4.11 -27.46 12.49
CA SER A 548 4.85 -26.64 11.53
C SER A 548 4.64 -27.15 10.10
N LEU A 549 4.51 -26.21 9.16
CA LEU A 549 4.48 -26.47 7.73
C LEU A 549 5.84 -27.01 7.27
N ALA A 550 5.83 -28.17 6.63
CA ALA A 550 7.04 -28.83 6.15
C ALA A 550 7.73 -28.04 5.02
N LEU A 551 9.05 -28.26 4.85
CA LEU A 551 9.88 -27.67 3.78
C LEU A 551 9.89 -26.13 3.77
N TYR A 552 9.70 -25.54 4.94
CA TYR A 552 9.84 -24.11 5.17
C TYR A 552 11.28 -23.78 5.62
N SER A 553 11.76 -22.56 5.37
CA SER A 553 13.17 -22.21 5.59
C SER A 553 13.59 -22.16 7.07
N CYS A 554 12.64 -21.99 7.97
CA CYS A 554 12.79 -22.19 9.40
C CYS A 554 11.62 -23.05 9.90
N GLU A 555 11.60 -23.37 11.20
CA GLU A 555 10.39 -23.87 11.81
C GLU A 555 9.26 -22.84 11.65
N SER A 556 8.23 -23.18 10.86
CA SER A 556 7.22 -22.21 10.43
C SER A 556 6.36 -21.71 11.60
N ALA A 557 6.30 -22.47 12.70
CA ALA A 557 5.68 -22.06 13.96
C ALA A 557 6.28 -20.76 14.51
N ASN A 558 7.58 -20.50 14.29
CA ASN A 558 8.24 -19.24 14.70
C ASN A 558 7.65 -18.01 14.01
N LEU A 559 6.96 -18.19 12.87
CA LEU A 559 6.25 -17.14 12.13
C LEU A 559 4.72 -17.28 12.23
N ASN A 560 4.26 -18.11 13.17
CA ASN A 560 2.87 -18.50 13.38
C ASN A 560 2.19 -19.09 12.14
N ILE A 561 2.94 -19.84 11.34
CA ILE A 561 2.43 -20.56 10.17
C ILE A 561 2.27 -22.02 10.58
N TYR A 562 1.04 -22.52 10.50
CA TYR A 562 0.72 -23.87 10.97
C TYR A 562 -0.12 -24.63 9.96
N LEU A 563 0.10 -25.93 9.89
CA LEU A 563 -0.84 -26.91 9.36
C LEU A 563 -1.71 -27.39 10.54
N VAL A 564 -3.02 -27.28 10.40
CA VAL A 564 -3.98 -27.54 11.48
C VAL A 564 -5.12 -28.45 11.02
N LYS A 565 -5.63 -29.24 11.97
CA LYS A 565 -6.80 -30.11 11.78
C LYS A 565 -7.51 -30.40 13.09
N ASP A 566 -8.67 -31.02 12.97
CA ASP A 566 -9.54 -31.49 14.05
C ASP A 566 -10.00 -30.38 14.99
N LEU A 567 -11.23 -29.91 14.77
CA LEU A 567 -11.85 -28.90 15.64
C LEU A 567 -12.27 -29.52 16.97
N SER A 568 -12.11 -28.75 18.04
CA SER A 568 -12.57 -29.09 19.38
C SER A 568 -14.09 -29.09 19.51
N GLU A 569 -14.59 -29.46 20.69
CA GLU A 569 -15.90 -29.03 21.14
C GLU A 569 -16.01 -27.49 21.16
N VAL A 570 -17.23 -26.98 21.04
CA VAL A 570 -17.48 -25.53 21.06
C VAL A 570 -17.09 -24.98 22.44
N ARG A 571 -16.42 -23.83 22.43
CA ARG A 571 -16.00 -23.07 23.61
C ARG A 571 -16.27 -21.59 23.40
N MET A 572 -16.06 -20.81 24.45
CA MET A 572 -16.29 -19.38 24.49
C MET A 572 -15.06 -18.67 25.06
N TRP A 573 -14.67 -17.55 24.44
CA TRP A 573 -13.56 -16.72 24.86
C TRP A 573 -13.94 -15.24 24.89
N PRO A 574 -13.45 -14.46 25.86
CA PRO A 574 -13.48 -13.00 25.77
C PRO A 574 -12.78 -12.48 24.49
N ILE A 575 -13.39 -11.49 23.82
CA ILE A 575 -12.84 -10.94 22.57
C ILE A 575 -11.43 -10.33 22.77
N LYS A 576 -11.13 -9.81 23.96
CA LYS A 576 -9.81 -9.25 24.31
C LYS A 576 -8.65 -10.25 24.17
N TYR A 577 -8.91 -11.56 24.16
CA TYR A 577 -7.87 -12.57 23.96
C TYR A 577 -7.59 -12.86 22.49
N ILE A 578 -8.33 -12.28 21.56
CA ILE A 578 -8.03 -12.37 20.12
C ILE A 578 -6.82 -11.49 19.85
N LYS A 579 -5.72 -12.11 19.42
CA LYS A 579 -4.46 -11.46 19.15
C LYS A 579 -4.30 -11.03 17.70
N ASP A 580 -4.53 -11.97 16.77
CA ASP A 580 -4.32 -11.73 15.34
C ASP A 580 -5.43 -12.38 14.52
N LYS A 581 -5.81 -11.76 13.40
CA LYS A 581 -6.67 -12.42 12.41
C LYS A 581 -5.87 -13.42 11.58
N GLY A 582 -6.44 -14.60 11.35
CA GLY A 582 -5.81 -15.68 10.59
C GLY A 582 -6.38 -15.81 9.17
N PHE A 583 -5.51 -15.97 8.18
CA PHE A 583 -5.89 -16.47 6.86
C PHE A 583 -5.87 -18.00 6.88
N ARG A 584 -7.05 -18.61 6.86
CA ARG A 584 -7.25 -20.05 6.81
C ARG A 584 -7.39 -20.53 5.36
N ILE A 585 -6.42 -21.30 4.88
CA ILE A 585 -6.31 -21.78 3.51
C ILE A 585 -6.59 -23.30 3.51
N PRO A 586 -7.61 -23.80 2.79
CA PRO A 586 -7.89 -25.24 2.72
C PRO A 586 -6.82 -25.98 1.91
N VAL A 587 -6.39 -27.14 2.42
CA VAL A 587 -5.45 -28.06 1.77
C VAL A 587 -5.88 -29.48 2.05
N ASP A 588 -6.47 -30.15 1.05
CA ASP A 588 -7.08 -31.47 1.19
C ASP A 588 -8.09 -31.48 2.37
N ASP A 589 -7.88 -32.34 3.37
CA ASP A 589 -8.72 -32.43 4.58
C ASP A 589 -8.20 -31.59 5.77
N GLU A 590 -7.15 -30.78 5.54
CA GLU A 590 -6.49 -29.95 6.56
C GLU A 590 -6.55 -28.46 6.18
N PHE A 591 -6.04 -27.60 7.06
CA PHE A 591 -5.90 -26.16 6.77
C PHE A 591 -4.48 -25.68 7.05
N VAL A 592 -3.98 -24.79 6.21
CA VAL A 592 -2.84 -23.95 6.56
C VAL A 592 -3.37 -22.63 7.09
N VAL A 593 -2.92 -22.21 8.27
CA VAL A 593 -3.31 -20.94 8.89
C VAL A 593 -2.08 -20.07 9.10
N MET A 594 -2.17 -18.81 8.69
CA MET A 594 -1.13 -17.79 8.85
C MET A 594 -1.74 -16.49 9.39
N PRO A 595 -1.08 -15.75 10.29
CA PRO A 595 -1.58 -14.45 10.74
C PRO A 595 -1.49 -13.41 9.63
N LEU A 596 -2.44 -12.50 9.59
CA LEU A 596 -2.43 -11.35 8.70
C LEU A 596 -1.43 -10.30 9.21
N LEU A 597 -0.31 -10.15 8.49
CA LEU A 597 0.78 -9.23 8.82
C LEU A 597 0.38 -7.75 8.95
N HIS A 598 -0.80 -7.36 8.42
CA HIS A 598 -1.27 -5.97 8.36
C HIS A 598 -2.43 -5.70 9.34
N CYS A 599 -2.74 -6.68 10.19
CA CYS A 599 -3.83 -6.66 11.15
C CYS A 599 -3.35 -6.91 12.58
N ASN A 600 -2.05 -6.86 12.84
CA ASN A 600 -1.52 -7.04 14.19
C ASN A 600 -1.94 -5.84 15.05
N HIS A 601 -2.48 -6.11 16.23
CA HIS A 601 -2.72 -5.09 17.24
C HIS A 601 -1.37 -4.58 17.73
N ASP A 602 -0.97 -3.39 17.27
CA ASP A 602 -0.05 -2.58 18.06
C ASP A 602 -0.83 -2.17 19.31
N GLN A 603 -0.37 -2.64 20.47
CA GLN A 603 -0.92 -2.32 21.79
C GLN A 603 -0.85 -0.83 22.10
#